data_AF-A0A958KGP0-F1
#
_entry.id   AF-A0A958KGP0-F1
#
_cell.length_a   1.000
_cell.length_b   1.000
_cell.length_c   1.000
_cell.angle_alpha   90.00
_cell.angle_beta   90.00
_cell.angle_gamma   90.00
#
_symmetry.space_group_name_H-M   'P 1'
#
loop_
_entity.id
_entity.type
_entity.pdbx_description
1 polymer ?
#
loop_
_entity_poly.entity_id
_entity_poly.type
_entity_poly.pdbx_seq_one_letter_code
_entity_poly.pdbx_strand_id
1 'polypeptide(L)'
;MLKVITLCLLFAATAQSATPKKIQESEAELCESTDEYVKTLKFLREVDEVYIREASARVVAERVASACNGASARFAKTLLLLKKIGLDHGRALEIAVEFSHESDDTQQSFQEIFERVYLTEFFDFDFVAAFKIAYELSKDYRGDRKQVREDFIKIADFCTKDKHLGLPIAVCAQYAIDLARMSQYYPKGVVEPFKAIYTVLREKKPFGLPVKDALEVTMRVLRFGPKAPDNFLRGYRFALDEKGHDATAKAALGFAISMAEKSITELPPPIIDTSKKDK
;
A
#
# COMPACT_ATOMS: atom_id res chain seq x y z
N MET A 1 31.14 -68.07 -40.60
CA MET A 1 31.92 -66.82 -40.49
C MET A 1 30.94 -65.71 -40.11
N LEU A 2 30.91 -65.34 -38.83
CA LEU A 2 29.97 -64.36 -38.27
C LEU A 2 30.81 -63.17 -37.75
N LYS A 3 30.68 -62.01 -38.39
CA LYS A 3 31.35 -60.77 -37.95
C LYS A 3 30.43 -60.04 -36.97
N VAL A 4 30.81 -60.01 -35.71
CA VAL A 4 30.20 -59.18 -34.66
C VAL A 4 30.90 -57.82 -34.70
N ILE A 5 30.14 -56.75 -34.99
CA ILE A 5 30.61 -55.37 -34.93
C ILE A 5 30.19 -54.81 -33.58
N THR A 6 31.15 -54.65 -32.68
CA THR A 6 30.99 -54.01 -31.37
C THR A 6 30.95 -52.49 -31.56
N LEU A 7 29.80 -51.88 -31.29
CA LEU A 7 29.58 -50.43 -31.30
C LEU A 7 29.90 -49.87 -29.90
N CYS A 8 31.05 -49.23 -29.74
CA CYS A 8 31.40 -48.49 -28.52
C CYS A 8 30.63 -47.16 -28.46
N LEU A 9 29.66 -47.06 -27.56
CA LEU A 9 29.01 -45.81 -27.15
C LEU A 9 29.93 -45.04 -26.20
N LEU A 10 30.51 -43.95 -26.68
CA LEU A 10 31.17 -42.93 -25.85
C LEU A 10 30.11 -42.00 -25.24
N PHE A 11 29.86 -42.17 -23.94
CA PHE A 11 29.12 -41.18 -23.14
C PHE A 11 30.03 -39.99 -22.85
N ALA A 12 29.77 -38.85 -23.51
CA ALA A 12 30.34 -37.56 -23.12
C ALA A 12 29.63 -37.06 -21.85
N ALA A 13 30.24 -37.25 -20.69
CA ALA A 13 29.77 -36.66 -19.44
C ALA A 13 30.03 -35.15 -19.47
N THR A 14 28.99 -34.35 -19.70
CA THR A 14 29.03 -32.91 -19.51
C THR A 14 29.07 -32.59 -18.02
N ALA A 15 30.25 -32.23 -17.52
CA ALA A 15 30.43 -31.71 -16.17
C ALA A 15 29.70 -30.36 -16.07
N GLN A 16 28.56 -30.33 -15.38
CA GLN A 16 27.92 -29.10 -14.92
C GLN A 16 28.82 -28.49 -13.84
N SER A 17 29.54 -27.43 -14.20
CA SER A 17 30.22 -26.56 -13.26
C SER A 17 29.17 -25.85 -12.40
N ALA A 18 28.91 -26.40 -11.22
CA ALA A 18 28.21 -25.70 -10.16
C ALA A 18 29.04 -24.47 -9.78
N THR A 19 28.60 -23.30 -10.22
CA THR A 19 29.19 -22.03 -9.80
C THR A 19 28.91 -21.84 -8.31
N PRO A 20 29.93 -21.59 -7.47
CA PRO A 20 29.73 -21.38 -6.05
C PRO A 20 28.86 -20.14 -5.86
N LYS A 21 27.72 -20.33 -5.19
CA LYS A 21 26.79 -19.29 -4.78
C LYS A 21 27.58 -18.32 -3.88
N LYS A 22 27.88 -17.12 -4.39
CA LYS A 22 28.48 -16.04 -3.60
C LYS A 22 27.61 -15.83 -2.36
N ILE A 23 28.16 -16.16 -1.19
CA ILE A 23 27.61 -15.74 0.08
C ILE A 23 27.78 -14.21 0.07
N GLN A 24 26.68 -13.48 -0.12
CA GLN A 24 26.68 -12.05 0.17
C GLN A 24 26.86 -11.94 1.69
N GLU A 25 28.08 -11.61 2.11
CA GLU A 25 28.30 -11.06 3.44
C GLU A 25 27.40 -9.82 3.55
N SER A 26 26.31 -9.95 4.29
CA SER A 26 25.54 -8.81 4.77
C SER A 26 26.50 -8.05 5.69
N GLU A 27 27.04 -6.93 5.22
CA GLU A 27 27.77 -5.99 6.08
C GLU A 27 26.90 -5.75 7.32
N ALA A 28 27.43 -6.09 8.50
CA ALA A 28 26.70 -5.90 9.74
C ALA A 28 26.42 -4.40 9.88
N GLU A 29 25.13 -4.04 9.83
CA GLU A 29 24.71 -2.65 9.94
C GLU A 29 25.10 -2.14 11.34
N LEU A 30 25.99 -1.15 11.39
CA LEU A 30 26.45 -0.56 12.64
C LEU A 30 25.32 0.27 13.26
N CYS A 31 25.15 0.13 14.58
CA CYS A 31 24.02 0.68 15.31
C CYS A 31 24.49 1.69 16.37
N GLU A 32 24.02 2.93 16.27
CA GLU A 32 24.31 4.01 17.22
C GLU A 32 23.34 3.96 18.44
N SER A 33 23.20 2.78 19.06
CA SER A 33 22.21 2.55 20.12
C SER A 33 22.35 3.49 21.33
N THR A 34 23.56 3.87 21.72
CA THR A 34 23.81 4.83 22.80
C THR A 34 23.21 6.20 22.47
N ASP A 35 23.37 6.66 21.23
CA ASP A 35 22.80 7.94 20.78
C ASP A 35 21.27 7.89 20.77
N GLU A 36 20.69 6.78 20.31
CA GLU A 36 19.23 6.57 20.31
C GLU A 36 18.66 6.56 21.73
N TYR A 37 19.35 5.93 22.68
CA TYR A 37 19.00 5.97 24.10
C TYR A 37 19.04 7.40 24.65
N VAL A 38 20.16 8.11 24.44
CA VAL A 38 20.35 9.46 24.97
C VAL A 38 19.34 10.44 24.40
N LYS A 39 19.09 10.40 23.08
CA LYS A 39 18.08 11.24 22.42
C LYS A 39 16.68 10.97 22.97
N THR A 40 16.32 9.70 23.11
CA THR A 40 14.98 9.31 23.62
C THR A 40 14.78 9.72 25.07
N LEU A 41 15.78 9.49 25.92
CA LEU A 41 15.68 9.85 27.34
C LEU A 41 15.62 11.37 27.53
N LYS A 42 16.39 12.15 26.76
CA LYS A 42 16.30 13.61 26.77
C LYS A 42 14.93 14.08 26.32
N PHE A 43 14.44 13.58 25.20
CA PHE A 43 13.10 13.88 24.70
C PHE A 43 12.01 13.60 25.75
N LEU A 44 12.03 12.43 26.40
CA LEU A 44 11.06 12.06 27.44
C LEU A 44 11.12 12.94 28.70
N ARG A 45 12.25 13.59 28.97
CA ARG A 45 12.41 14.54 30.09
C ARG A 45 11.96 15.95 29.73
N GLU A 46 11.98 16.30 28.45
CA GLU A 46 11.72 17.64 27.94
C GLU A 46 10.29 17.80 27.36
N VAL A 47 9.62 16.69 27.03
CA VAL A 47 8.28 16.69 26.43
C VAL A 47 7.21 16.94 27.50
N ASP A 48 6.57 18.10 27.44
CA ASP A 48 5.55 18.51 28.41
C ASP A 48 4.23 17.72 28.23
N GLU A 49 3.98 17.20 27.03
CA GLU A 49 2.76 16.46 26.70
C GLU A 49 2.70 15.07 27.33
N VAL A 50 3.79 14.58 27.94
CA VAL A 50 3.85 13.24 28.54
C VAL A 50 4.50 13.26 29.91
N TYR A 51 3.69 12.99 30.95
CA TYR A 51 4.24 12.70 32.26
C TYR A 51 4.71 11.25 32.34
N ILE A 52 6.02 11.04 32.49
CA ILE A 52 6.63 9.74 32.72
C ILE A 52 7.63 9.83 33.88
N ARG A 53 7.62 8.84 34.77
CA ARG A 53 8.62 8.76 35.85
C ARG A 53 9.99 8.42 35.26
N GLU A 54 11.04 8.98 35.83
CA GLU A 54 12.42 8.79 35.40
C GLU A 54 12.82 7.31 35.21
N ALA A 55 12.41 6.43 36.13
CA ALA A 55 12.68 4.99 36.01
C ALA A 55 12.02 4.37 34.76
N SER A 56 10.76 4.73 34.48
CA SER A 56 10.03 4.28 33.30
C SER A 56 10.59 4.90 32.02
N ALA A 57 11.02 6.16 32.06
CA ALA A 57 11.63 6.83 30.92
C ALA A 57 12.92 6.13 30.46
N ARG A 58 13.73 5.64 31.40
CA ARG A 58 14.93 4.84 31.10
C ARG A 58 14.59 3.51 30.43
N VAL A 59 13.56 2.82 30.91
CA VAL A 59 13.08 1.57 30.29
C VAL A 59 12.57 1.81 28.87
N VAL A 60 11.82 2.89 28.65
CA VAL A 60 11.37 3.26 27.30
C VAL A 60 12.55 3.59 26.40
N ALA A 61 13.51 4.40 26.88
CA ALA A 61 14.71 4.74 26.11
C ALA A 61 15.54 3.50 25.74
N GLU A 62 15.66 2.52 26.64
CA GLU A 62 16.32 1.24 26.35
C GLU A 62 15.59 0.43 25.28
N ARG A 63 14.25 0.38 25.34
CA ARG A 63 13.43 -0.30 24.33
C ARG A 63 13.46 0.39 22.96
N VAL A 64 13.59 1.71 22.92
CA VAL A 64 13.73 2.46 21.68
C VAL A 64 15.12 2.29 21.09
N ALA A 65 16.17 2.32 21.93
CA ALA A 65 17.55 2.14 21.49
C ALA A 65 17.83 0.79 20.83
N SER A 66 17.09 -0.26 21.19
CA SER A 66 17.22 -1.58 20.56
C SER A 66 16.71 -1.64 19.12
N ALA A 67 15.95 -0.64 18.67
CA ALA A 67 15.56 -0.49 17.27
C ALA A 67 16.61 0.21 16.40
N CYS A 68 17.77 0.57 16.96
CA CYS A 68 18.90 1.14 16.24
C CYS A 68 18.56 2.44 15.48
N ASN A 69 19.22 2.67 14.36
CA ASN A 69 19.34 3.98 13.73
C ASN A 69 17.96 4.61 13.40
N GLY A 70 17.76 5.84 13.88
CA GLY A 70 16.54 6.63 13.66
C GLY A 70 15.36 6.29 14.58
N ALA A 71 15.51 5.31 15.48
CA ALA A 71 14.43 4.86 16.36
C ALA A 71 13.86 5.97 17.25
N SER A 72 14.73 6.80 17.82
CA SER A 72 14.34 7.93 18.67
C SER A 72 13.49 8.94 17.89
N ALA A 73 13.83 9.20 16.63
CA ALA A 73 13.08 10.13 15.79
C ALA A 73 11.69 9.58 15.45
N ARG A 74 11.59 8.29 15.09
CA ARG A 74 10.31 7.62 14.82
C ARG A 74 9.43 7.56 16.07
N PHE A 75 10.04 7.25 17.22
CA PHE A 75 9.38 7.27 18.53
C PHE A 75 8.78 8.65 18.83
N ALA A 76 9.60 9.70 18.78
CA ALA A 76 9.19 11.06 19.12
C ALA A 76 8.06 11.56 18.21
N LYS A 77 8.20 11.37 16.89
CA LYS A 77 7.16 11.76 15.92
C LYS A 77 5.82 11.07 16.19
N THR A 78 5.86 9.76 16.43
CA THR A 78 4.66 8.97 16.69
C THR A 78 4.02 9.37 18.03
N LEU A 79 4.82 9.55 19.08
CA LEU A 79 4.32 9.96 20.39
C LEU A 79 3.63 11.33 20.33
N LEU A 80 4.27 12.32 19.71
CA LEU A 80 3.72 13.67 19.61
C LEU A 80 2.43 13.68 18.79
N LEU A 81 2.36 12.93 17.68
CA LEU A 81 1.14 12.79 16.90
C LEU A 81 -0.01 12.23 17.75
N LEU A 82 0.23 11.11 18.44
CA LEU A 82 -0.78 10.42 19.25
C LEU A 82 -1.20 11.25 20.48
N LYS A 83 -0.29 12.03 21.05
CA LYS A 83 -0.62 12.96 22.14
C LYS A 83 -1.43 14.15 21.66
N LYS A 84 -1.10 14.72 20.48
CA LYS A 84 -1.82 15.85 19.89
C LYS A 84 -3.30 15.56 19.64
N ILE A 85 -3.63 14.31 19.29
CA ILE A 85 -5.01 13.85 19.08
C ILE A 85 -5.70 13.38 20.37
N GLY A 86 -5.04 13.49 21.52
CA GLY A 86 -5.64 13.22 22.84
C GLY A 86 -5.58 11.77 23.31
N LEU A 87 -4.76 10.90 22.70
CA LEU A 87 -4.60 9.53 23.18
C LEU A 87 -3.99 9.50 24.59
N ASP A 88 -4.41 8.53 25.40
CA ASP A 88 -3.87 8.36 26.75
C ASP A 88 -2.36 8.10 26.74
N HIS A 89 -1.67 8.50 27.81
CA HIS A 89 -0.21 8.45 27.86
C HIS A 89 0.35 7.04 27.73
N GLY A 90 -0.29 6.05 28.37
CA GLY A 90 0.19 4.67 28.37
C GLY A 90 0.12 4.07 26.97
N ARG A 91 -1.02 4.22 26.31
CA ARG A 91 -1.23 3.71 24.96
C ARG A 91 -0.40 4.44 23.92
N ALA A 92 -0.28 5.77 24.02
CA ALA A 92 0.57 6.55 23.12
C ALA A 92 2.04 6.14 23.21
N LEU A 93 2.55 5.88 24.43
CA LEU A 93 3.90 5.38 24.65
C LEU A 93 4.09 3.97 24.07
N GLU A 94 3.13 3.06 24.29
CA GLU A 94 3.19 1.69 23.77
C GLU A 94 3.31 1.68 22.25
N ILE A 95 2.43 2.42 21.56
CA ILE A 95 2.42 2.51 20.11
C ILE A 95 3.69 3.24 19.60
N ALA A 96 4.14 4.30 20.27
CA ALA A 96 5.35 5.00 19.86
C ALA A 96 6.60 4.11 19.96
N VAL A 97 6.71 3.28 21.01
CA VAL A 97 7.78 2.27 21.11
C VAL A 97 7.64 1.25 19.98
N GLU A 98 6.44 0.81 19.65
CA GLU A 98 6.24 -0.10 18.53
C GLU A 98 6.74 0.48 17.21
N PHE A 99 6.37 1.73 16.90
CA PHE A 99 6.82 2.41 15.68
C PHE A 99 8.30 2.80 15.66
N SER A 100 8.98 2.79 16.81
CA SER A 100 10.44 2.98 16.81
C SER A 100 11.16 1.83 16.13
N HIS A 101 10.59 0.62 16.18
CA HIS A 101 11.08 -0.61 15.56
C HIS A 101 10.73 -0.75 14.08
N GLU A 102 9.91 0.16 13.54
CA GLU A 102 9.54 0.14 12.13
C GLU A 102 10.52 0.92 11.26
N SER A 103 10.42 0.77 9.94
CA SER A 103 11.19 1.62 9.01
C SER A 103 10.64 3.05 8.95
N ASP A 104 11.48 3.99 8.52
CA ASP A 104 11.07 5.39 8.31
C ASP A 104 9.88 5.51 7.33
N ASP A 105 9.90 4.72 6.25
CA ASP A 105 8.77 4.69 5.30
C ASP A 105 7.47 4.22 5.96
N THR A 106 7.55 3.29 6.91
CA THR A 106 6.37 2.80 7.63
C THR A 106 5.82 3.85 8.58
N GLN A 107 6.68 4.46 9.38
CA GLN A 107 6.30 5.53 10.31
C GLN A 107 5.71 6.72 9.56
N GLN A 108 6.37 7.15 8.47
CA GLN A 108 5.89 8.24 7.65
C GLN A 108 4.54 7.92 6.99
N SER A 109 4.37 6.70 6.48
CA SER A 109 3.10 6.27 5.87
C SER A 109 1.98 6.21 6.89
N PHE A 110 2.25 5.70 8.10
CA PHE A 110 1.28 5.73 9.19
C PHE A 110 0.84 7.17 9.48
N GLN A 111 1.80 8.06 9.73
CA GLN A 111 1.50 9.46 10.08
C GLN A 111 0.68 10.16 8.99
N GLU A 112 1.15 10.12 7.74
CA GLU A 112 0.53 10.87 6.65
C GLU A 112 -0.86 10.35 6.24
N ILE A 113 -1.08 9.03 6.36
CA ILE A 113 -2.39 8.43 6.14
C ILE A 113 -3.29 8.75 7.33
N PHE A 114 -2.79 8.58 8.56
CA PHE A 114 -3.55 8.84 9.78
C PHE A 114 -4.06 10.28 9.83
N GLU A 115 -3.21 11.28 9.57
CA GLU A 115 -3.61 12.69 9.56
C GLU A 115 -4.74 12.95 8.54
N ARG A 116 -4.67 12.37 7.34
CA ARG A 116 -5.72 12.53 6.31
C ARG A 116 -6.99 11.76 6.62
N VAL A 117 -6.92 10.66 7.35
CA VAL A 117 -8.14 9.92 7.73
C VAL A 117 -8.81 10.60 8.92
N TYR A 118 -8.03 11.12 9.86
CA TYR A 118 -8.52 11.71 11.11
C TYR A 118 -9.00 13.16 10.99
N LEU A 119 -8.31 14.00 10.20
CA LEU A 119 -8.64 15.42 10.13
C LEU A 119 -9.94 15.69 9.37
N THR A 120 -10.74 16.61 9.91
CA THR A 120 -12.06 17.00 9.37
C THR A 120 -12.01 17.58 7.97
N GLU A 121 -10.90 18.24 7.60
CA GLU A 121 -10.72 18.78 6.25
C GLU A 121 -10.59 17.69 5.16
N PHE A 122 -10.35 16.45 5.58
CA PHE A 122 -10.21 15.30 4.70
C PHE A 122 -11.37 14.33 4.87
N PHE A 123 -11.38 13.49 5.91
CA PHE A 123 -12.36 12.42 6.05
C PHE A 123 -13.06 12.33 7.40
N ASP A 124 -12.54 12.98 8.44
CA ASP A 124 -13.19 13.11 9.76
C ASP A 124 -13.55 11.78 10.44
N PHE A 125 -12.71 10.75 10.32
CA PHE A 125 -12.92 9.51 11.06
C PHE A 125 -12.56 9.67 12.54
N ASP A 126 -13.27 8.93 13.40
CA ASP A 126 -12.85 8.78 14.79
C ASP A 126 -11.44 8.15 14.89
N PHE A 127 -10.81 8.33 16.06
CA PHE A 127 -9.46 7.84 16.31
C PHE A 127 -9.30 6.35 16.01
N VAL A 128 -10.25 5.51 16.42
CA VAL A 128 -10.14 4.06 16.32
C VAL A 128 -10.14 3.63 14.85
N ALA A 129 -11.08 4.18 14.07
CA ALA A 129 -11.16 3.90 12.65
C ALA A 129 -9.94 4.47 11.89
N ALA A 130 -9.55 5.71 12.17
CA ALA A 130 -8.40 6.33 11.53
C ALA A 130 -7.09 5.59 11.83
N PHE A 131 -6.88 5.21 13.09
CA PHE A 131 -5.72 4.44 13.52
C PHE A 131 -5.67 3.10 12.79
N LYS A 132 -6.80 2.39 12.75
CA LYS A 132 -6.90 1.09 12.09
C LYS A 132 -6.55 1.16 10.61
N ILE A 133 -7.10 2.13 9.89
CA ILE A 133 -6.85 2.33 8.46
C ILE A 133 -5.36 2.67 8.23
N ALA A 134 -4.83 3.62 8.99
CA ALA A 134 -3.44 4.02 8.87
C ALA A 134 -2.48 2.88 9.20
N TYR A 135 -2.76 2.11 10.24
CA TYR A 135 -1.97 0.94 10.64
C TYR A 135 -2.02 -0.16 9.57
N GLU A 136 -3.21 -0.45 9.03
CA GLU A 136 -3.40 -1.40 7.93
C GLU A 136 -2.58 -1.02 6.68
N LEU A 137 -2.65 0.26 6.27
CA LEU A 137 -2.00 0.76 5.06
C LEU A 137 -0.53 1.13 5.24
N SER A 138 0.00 1.03 6.46
CA SER A 138 1.42 1.25 6.74
C SER A 138 2.10 -0.03 7.19
N LYS A 139 1.85 -0.47 8.41
CA LYS A 139 2.58 -1.57 9.05
C LYS A 139 2.18 -2.93 8.49
N ASP A 140 0.89 -3.23 8.41
CA ASP A 140 0.39 -4.54 7.92
C ASP A 140 0.42 -4.64 6.38
N TYR A 141 0.74 -3.55 5.72
CA TYR A 141 0.73 -3.45 4.27
C TYR A 141 1.86 -4.28 3.65
N ARG A 142 1.51 -5.09 2.64
CA ARG A 142 2.43 -6.04 1.99
C ARG A 142 3.13 -5.49 0.74
N GLY A 143 2.68 -4.35 0.24
CA GLY A 143 3.28 -3.68 -0.92
C GLY A 143 4.33 -2.65 -0.52
N ASP A 144 4.69 -1.79 -1.47
CA ASP A 144 5.55 -0.64 -1.23
C ASP A 144 4.83 0.42 -0.38
N ARG A 145 5.34 0.66 0.84
CA ARG A 145 4.74 1.59 1.83
C ARG A 145 4.76 3.04 1.35
N LYS A 146 5.83 3.45 0.66
CA LYS A 146 5.92 4.78 0.07
C LYS A 146 4.88 4.94 -1.05
N GLN A 147 4.72 3.93 -1.90
CA GLN A 147 3.76 3.96 -2.99
C GLN A 147 2.31 4.05 -2.48
N VAL A 148 1.92 3.25 -1.49
CA VAL A 148 0.54 3.30 -0.95
C VAL A 148 0.23 4.62 -0.28
N ARG A 149 1.21 5.20 0.43
CA ARG A 149 1.10 6.55 0.97
C ARG A 149 0.84 7.55 -0.16
N GLU A 150 1.70 7.59 -1.17
CA GLU A 150 1.53 8.51 -2.29
C GLU A 150 0.19 8.34 -3.02
N ASP A 151 -0.23 7.10 -3.23
CA ASP A 151 -1.50 6.79 -3.89
C ASP A 151 -2.68 7.25 -3.05
N PHE A 152 -2.72 6.88 -1.76
CA PHE A 152 -3.77 7.30 -0.84
C PHE A 152 -3.94 8.82 -0.84
N ILE A 153 -2.83 9.56 -0.78
CA ILE A 153 -2.83 11.03 -0.79
C ILE A 153 -3.37 11.58 -2.11
N LYS A 154 -2.87 11.08 -3.24
CA LYS A 154 -3.30 11.52 -4.57
C LYS A 154 -4.78 11.24 -4.81
N ILE A 155 -5.29 10.12 -4.29
CA ILE A 155 -6.70 9.74 -4.41
C ILE A 155 -7.58 10.56 -3.48
N ALA A 156 -7.14 10.76 -2.23
CA ALA A 156 -7.84 11.64 -1.29
C ALA A 156 -7.96 13.05 -1.87
N ASP A 157 -6.85 13.60 -2.38
CA ASP A 157 -6.84 14.91 -3.04
C ASP A 157 -7.71 14.96 -4.28
N PHE A 158 -7.65 13.94 -5.15
CA PHE A 158 -8.54 13.83 -6.30
C PHE A 158 -10.00 13.88 -5.86
N CYS A 159 -10.34 13.18 -4.79
CA CYS A 159 -11.73 13.07 -4.35
C CYS A 159 -12.25 14.31 -3.63
N THR A 160 -11.43 14.94 -2.77
CA THR A 160 -11.85 16.06 -1.93
C THR A 160 -11.69 17.42 -2.64
N LYS A 161 -10.74 17.56 -3.57
CA LYS A 161 -10.44 18.84 -4.23
C LYS A 161 -11.12 19.01 -5.59
N ASP A 162 -11.48 17.92 -6.27
CA ASP A 162 -12.18 18.00 -7.55
C ASP A 162 -13.68 18.28 -7.34
N LYS A 163 -14.05 19.55 -7.52
CA LYS A 163 -15.45 20.01 -7.40
C LYS A 163 -16.40 19.35 -8.41
N HIS A 164 -15.89 18.75 -9.49
CA HIS A 164 -16.71 18.08 -10.49
C HIS A 164 -17.14 16.67 -10.09
N LEU A 165 -16.54 16.08 -9.06
CA LEU A 165 -16.94 14.78 -8.54
C LEU A 165 -18.24 14.85 -7.73
N GLY A 166 -18.39 15.90 -6.90
CA GLY A 166 -19.59 16.12 -6.09
C GLY A 166 -19.94 14.95 -5.16
N LEU A 167 -18.94 14.16 -4.74
CA LEU A 167 -19.14 12.97 -3.93
C LEU A 167 -19.26 13.33 -2.43
N PRO A 168 -20.11 12.63 -1.66
CA PRO A 168 -20.09 12.71 -0.21
C PRO A 168 -18.72 12.30 0.34
N ILE A 169 -18.25 12.99 1.40
CA ILE A 169 -16.92 12.77 1.99
C ILE A 169 -16.67 11.32 2.40
N ALA A 170 -17.69 10.65 2.95
CA ALA A 170 -17.62 9.24 3.34
C ALA A 170 -17.44 8.30 2.13
N VAL A 171 -18.07 8.63 0.99
CA VAL A 171 -17.89 7.87 -0.25
C VAL A 171 -16.47 8.09 -0.79
N CYS A 172 -15.97 9.32 -0.71
CA CYS A 172 -14.58 9.63 -1.08
C CYS A 172 -13.55 8.86 -0.25
N ALA A 173 -13.74 8.83 1.07
CA ALA A 173 -12.89 8.07 1.96
C ALA A 173 -12.86 6.58 1.59
N GLN A 174 -14.02 5.99 1.34
CA GLN A 174 -14.11 4.57 0.97
C GLN A 174 -13.33 4.27 -0.31
N TYR A 175 -13.45 5.13 -1.34
CA TYR A 175 -12.66 4.98 -2.56
C TYR A 175 -11.16 5.13 -2.32
N ALA A 176 -10.73 6.11 -1.52
CA ALA A 176 -9.32 6.31 -1.20
C ALA A 176 -8.73 5.10 -0.49
N ILE A 177 -9.46 4.54 0.48
CA ILE A 177 -9.05 3.36 1.24
C ILE A 177 -8.98 2.13 0.32
N ASP A 178 -10.03 1.87 -0.47
CA ASP A 178 -10.10 0.67 -1.30
C ASP A 178 -9.06 0.68 -2.43
N LEU A 179 -8.81 1.84 -3.03
CA LEU A 179 -7.74 1.99 -4.03
C LEU A 179 -6.36 1.85 -3.41
N ALA A 180 -6.11 2.46 -2.24
CA ALA A 180 -4.85 2.29 -1.53
C ALA A 180 -4.59 0.82 -1.20
N ARG A 181 -5.61 0.07 -0.77
CA ARG A 181 -5.50 -1.38 -0.58
C ARG A 181 -5.17 -2.12 -1.89
N MET A 182 -5.76 -1.72 -3.00
CA MET A 182 -5.45 -2.32 -4.30
C MET A 182 -4.01 -2.03 -4.74
N SER A 183 -3.41 -0.91 -4.32
CA SER A 183 -2.04 -0.53 -4.69
C SER A 183 -1.01 -1.62 -4.39
N GLN A 184 -1.28 -2.56 -3.48
CA GLN A 184 -0.32 -3.61 -3.13
C GLN A 184 -0.07 -4.58 -4.28
N TYR A 185 -1.00 -4.63 -5.24
CA TYR A 185 -0.90 -5.44 -6.45
C TYR A 185 -0.36 -4.65 -7.65
N TYR A 186 -0.12 -3.34 -7.49
CA TYR A 186 0.33 -2.45 -8.55
C TYR A 186 1.76 -1.97 -8.27
N PRO A 187 2.79 -2.53 -8.93
CA PRO A 187 4.19 -2.16 -8.68
C PRO A 187 4.53 -0.69 -8.93
N LYS A 188 3.67 0.05 -9.63
CA LYS A 188 3.83 1.48 -9.96
C LYS A 188 2.69 2.35 -9.42
N GLY A 189 1.94 1.82 -8.47
CA GLY A 189 0.72 2.44 -7.95
C GLY A 189 -0.51 2.29 -8.85
N VAL A 190 -1.66 2.57 -8.26
CA VAL A 190 -2.99 2.41 -8.85
C VAL A 190 -3.56 3.71 -9.44
N VAL A 191 -2.98 4.87 -9.09
CA VAL A 191 -3.51 6.20 -9.46
C VAL A 191 -3.58 6.41 -10.97
N GLU A 192 -2.50 6.15 -11.70
CA GLU A 192 -2.47 6.37 -13.15
C GLU A 192 -3.43 5.43 -13.90
N PRO A 193 -3.45 4.10 -13.61
CA PRO A 193 -4.48 3.23 -14.16
C PRO A 193 -5.92 3.64 -13.82
N PHE A 194 -6.15 4.10 -12.59
CA PHE A 194 -7.44 4.62 -12.15
C PHE A 194 -7.89 5.80 -13.01
N LYS A 195 -7.05 6.82 -13.14
CA LYS A 195 -7.34 8.01 -13.96
C LYS A 195 -7.58 7.64 -15.42
N ALA A 196 -6.75 6.75 -15.98
CA ALA A 196 -6.87 6.33 -17.37
C ALA A 196 -8.25 5.69 -17.69
N ILE A 197 -8.74 4.80 -16.82
CA ILE A 197 -10.05 4.17 -17.00
C ILE A 197 -11.17 5.19 -16.75
N TYR A 198 -11.10 5.93 -15.64
CA TYR A 198 -12.11 6.91 -15.26
C TYR A 198 -12.33 7.97 -16.36
N THR A 199 -11.24 8.55 -16.89
CA THR A 199 -11.28 9.53 -17.99
C THR A 199 -11.93 8.94 -19.24
N VAL A 200 -11.62 7.70 -19.62
CA VAL A 200 -12.25 7.06 -20.78
C VAL A 200 -13.75 6.90 -20.59
N LEU A 201 -14.21 6.51 -19.39
CA LEU A 201 -15.62 6.31 -19.10
C LEU A 201 -16.40 7.62 -18.98
N ARG A 202 -15.77 8.68 -18.48
CA ARG A 202 -16.39 10.00 -18.27
C ARG A 202 -16.37 10.91 -19.48
N GLU A 203 -15.23 11.00 -20.15
CA GLU A 203 -14.97 12.07 -21.13
C GLU A 203 -15.11 11.59 -22.57
N LYS A 204 -14.97 10.28 -22.82
CA LYS A 204 -15.05 9.75 -24.19
C LYS A 204 -16.46 9.24 -24.50
N LYS A 205 -17.01 9.74 -25.61
CA LYS A 205 -18.17 9.12 -26.26
C LYS A 205 -17.77 7.73 -26.78
N PRO A 206 -18.71 6.76 -26.80
CA PRO A 206 -20.15 6.93 -26.65
C PRO A 206 -20.68 6.87 -25.21
N PHE A 207 -19.84 6.69 -24.19
CA PHE A 207 -20.34 6.48 -22.83
C PHE A 207 -20.79 7.74 -22.11
N GLY A 208 -19.85 8.65 -21.84
CA GLY A 208 -20.13 9.81 -20.98
C GLY A 208 -20.83 9.41 -19.67
N LEU A 209 -20.42 8.31 -19.04
CA LEU A 209 -21.14 7.72 -17.89
C LEU A 209 -21.23 8.73 -16.76
N PRO A 210 -22.32 8.77 -15.96
CA PRO A 210 -22.34 9.52 -14.72
C PRO A 210 -21.11 9.24 -13.82
N VAL A 211 -20.72 10.21 -12.99
CA VAL A 211 -19.52 10.10 -12.11
C VAL A 211 -19.53 8.80 -11.32
N LYS A 212 -20.66 8.47 -10.67
CA LYS A 212 -20.81 7.27 -9.86
C LYS A 212 -20.57 5.99 -10.68
N ASP A 213 -21.21 5.85 -11.83
CA ASP A 213 -21.10 4.67 -12.69
C ASP A 213 -19.68 4.51 -13.23
N ALA A 214 -19.02 5.61 -13.60
CA ALA A 214 -17.63 5.58 -14.06
C ALA A 214 -16.67 5.13 -12.95
N LEU A 215 -16.89 5.56 -11.70
CA LEU A 215 -16.09 5.13 -10.56
C LEU A 215 -16.32 3.65 -10.23
N GLU A 216 -17.58 3.21 -10.19
CA GLU A 216 -17.93 1.81 -9.93
C GLU A 216 -17.28 0.86 -10.95
N VAL A 217 -17.35 1.20 -12.25
CA VAL A 217 -16.69 0.41 -13.29
C VAL A 217 -15.16 0.48 -13.14
N THR A 218 -14.59 1.65 -12.88
CA THR A 218 -13.14 1.80 -12.67
C THR A 218 -12.66 0.90 -11.53
N MET A 219 -13.31 0.96 -10.36
CA MET A 219 -13.00 0.11 -9.21
C MET A 219 -13.14 -1.38 -9.53
N ARG A 220 -14.21 -1.75 -10.26
CA ARG A 220 -14.41 -3.13 -10.70
C ARG A 220 -13.29 -3.62 -11.60
N VAL A 221 -12.76 -2.79 -12.50
CA VAL A 221 -11.65 -3.17 -13.37
C VAL A 221 -10.36 -3.34 -12.56
N LEU A 222 -10.05 -2.40 -11.68
CA LEU A 222 -8.79 -2.40 -10.93
C LEU A 222 -8.64 -3.57 -9.95
N ARG A 223 -9.75 -4.12 -9.43
CA ARG A 223 -9.68 -5.29 -8.54
C ARG A 223 -9.06 -6.54 -9.19
N PHE A 224 -8.96 -6.58 -10.51
CA PHE A 224 -8.36 -7.67 -11.27
C PHE A 224 -6.86 -7.46 -11.56
N GLY A 225 -6.22 -6.54 -10.83
CA GLY A 225 -4.77 -6.43 -10.77
C GLY A 225 -4.13 -5.67 -11.95
N PRO A 226 -2.79 -5.66 -12.01
CA PRO A 226 -2.03 -4.68 -12.78
C PRO A 226 -2.19 -4.79 -14.30
N LYS A 227 -2.69 -5.92 -14.82
CA LYS A 227 -2.96 -6.12 -16.25
C LYS A 227 -4.40 -5.76 -16.66
N ALA A 228 -5.32 -5.65 -15.70
CA ALA A 228 -6.72 -5.39 -15.96
C ALA A 228 -7.00 -4.05 -16.65
N PRO A 229 -6.34 -2.94 -16.30
CA PRO A 229 -6.51 -1.66 -17.01
C PRO A 229 -6.15 -1.74 -18.49
N ASP A 230 -5.03 -2.37 -18.82
CA ASP A 230 -4.59 -2.54 -20.21
C ASP A 230 -5.54 -3.43 -21.00
N ASN A 231 -5.98 -4.54 -20.39
CA ASN A 231 -6.94 -5.46 -21.01
C ASN A 231 -8.31 -4.78 -21.22
N PHE A 232 -8.77 -4.00 -20.25
CA PHE A 232 -9.98 -3.18 -20.37
C PHE A 232 -9.86 -2.20 -21.54
N LEU A 233 -8.79 -1.38 -21.58
CA LEU A 233 -8.61 -0.34 -22.60
C LEU A 233 -8.38 -0.92 -23.99
N ARG A 234 -7.72 -2.07 -24.12
CA ARG A 234 -7.58 -2.79 -25.41
C ARG A 234 -8.91 -3.39 -25.84
N GLY A 235 -9.60 -4.10 -24.95
CA GLY A 235 -10.91 -4.68 -25.24
C GLY A 235 -11.94 -3.63 -25.63
N TYR A 236 -11.91 -2.48 -24.94
CA TYR A 236 -12.73 -1.31 -25.24
C TYR A 236 -12.50 -0.79 -26.65
N ARG A 237 -11.24 -0.52 -27.01
CA ARG A 237 -10.88 -0.02 -28.35
C ARG A 237 -11.26 -1.02 -29.44
N PHE A 238 -11.00 -2.30 -29.22
CA PHE A 238 -11.34 -3.35 -30.18
C PHE A 238 -12.85 -3.49 -30.39
N ALA A 239 -13.65 -3.45 -29.32
CA ALA A 239 -15.09 -3.63 -29.44
C ALA A 239 -15.80 -2.48 -30.16
N LEU A 240 -15.26 -1.27 -30.08
CA LEU A 240 -15.78 -0.10 -30.81
C LEU A 240 -15.25 0.03 -32.25
N ASP A 241 -14.17 -0.67 -32.60
CA ASP A 241 -13.63 -0.63 -33.96
C ASP A 241 -14.57 -1.36 -34.92
N GLU A 242 -14.88 -0.72 -36.06
CA GLU A 242 -15.67 -1.28 -37.17
C GLU A 242 -15.06 -2.60 -37.69
N LYS A 243 -13.73 -2.73 -37.62
CA LYS A 243 -13.02 -3.95 -38.01
C LYS A 243 -12.87 -4.98 -36.89
N GLY A 244 -13.29 -4.63 -35.67
CA GLY A 244 -13.22 -5.49 -34.49
C GLY A 244 -14.54 -6.21 -34.24
N HIS A 245 -15.48 -5.50 -33.62
CA HIS A 245 -16.78 -6.06 -33.23
C HIS A 245 -17.98 -5.14 -33.54
N ASP A 246 -17.73 -3.87 -33.93
CA ASP A 246 -18.76 -2.84 -34.20
C ASP A 246 -19.91 -2.85 -33.17
N ALA A 247 -19.54 -2.93 -31.89
CA ALA A 247 -20.48 -3.14 -30.81
C ALA A 247 -21.12 -1.81 -30.39
N THR A 248 -22.39 -1.86 -29.97
CA THR A 248 -23.00 -0.74 -29.24
C THR A 248 -22.16 -0.41 -27.99
N ALA A 249 -22.22 0.84 -27.54
CA ALA A 249 -21.52 1.30 -26.33
C ALA A 249 -21.66 0.31 -25.16
N LYS A 250 -22.89 -0.06 -24.82
CA LYS A 250 -23.19 -0.98 -23.72
C LYS A 250 -22.53 -2.36 -23.90
N ALA A 251 -22.56 -2.91 -25.11
CA ALA A 251 -21.92 -4.19 -25.42
C ALA A 251 -20.39 -4.09 -25.35
N ALA A 252 -19.81 -3.01 -25.87
CA ALA A 252 -18.38 -2.74 -25.77
C ALA A 252 -17.90 -2.63 -24.32
N LEU A 253 -18.70 -2.01 -23.43
CA LEU A 253 -18.39 -1.92 -22.01
C LEU A 253 -18.36 -3.31 -21.36
N GLY A 254 -19.41 -4.10 -21.58
CA GLY A 254 -19.52 -5.45 -21.03
C GLY A 254 -18.37 -6.34 -21.49
N PHE A 255 -18.01 -6.26 -22.77
CA PHE A 255 -16.85 -6.97 -23.31
C PHE A 255 -15.54 -6.52 -22.65
N ALA A 256 -15.28 -5.22 -22.58
CA ALA A 256 -14.06 -4.68 -21.99
C ALA A 256 -13.90 -5.07 -20.51
N ILE A 257 -14.99 -5.01 -19.74
CA ILE A 257 -15.02 -5.51 -18.35
C ILE A 257 -14.66 -7.00 -18.35
N SER A 258 -15.29 -7.83 -19.17
CA SER A 258 -15.00 -9.27 -19.19
C SER A 258 -13.53 -9.59 -19.53
N MET A 259 -12.86 -8.76 -20.33
CA MET A 259 -11.42 -8.91 -20.61
C MET A 259 -10.57 -8.51 -19.41
N ALA A 260 -10.96 -7.47 -18.68
CA ALA A 260 -10.32 -7.10 -17.42
C ALA A 260 -10.42 -8.23 -16.38
N GLU A 261 -11.60 -8.86 -16.26
CA GLU A 261 -11.85 -9.95 -15.30
C GLU A 261 -10.94 -11.17 -15.51
N LYS A 262 -10.52 -11.41 -16.76
CA LYS A 262 -9.60 -12.49 -17.14
C LYS A 262 -8.12 -12.18 -16.90
N SER A 263 -7.80 -11.04 -16.28
CA SER A 263 -6.40 -10.60 -16.07
C SER A 263 -5.70 -11.30 -14.91
N ILE A 264 -6.46 -12.04 -14.10
CA ILE A 264 -5.97 -12.86 -13.00
C ILE A 264 -6.62 -14.23 -13.07
N THR A 265 -5.83 -15.28 -12.82
CA THR A 265 -6.30 -16.67 -12.75
C THR A 265 -6.75 -17.05 -11.35
N GLU A 266 -6.26 -16.31 -10.35
CA GLU A 266 -6.66 -16.42 -8.94
C GLU A 266 -6.85 -15.00 -8.39
N LEU A 267 -7.97 -14.76 -7.70
CA LEU A 267 -8.17 -13.49 -7.01
C LEU A 267 -7.06 -13.36 -5.97
N PRO A 268 -6.39 -12.19 -5.88
CA PRO A 268 -5.49 -11.97 -4.77
C PRO A 268 -6.25 -12.19 -3.46
N PRO A 269 -5.57 -12.68 -2.40
CA PRO A 269 -6.23 -12.98 -1.14
C PRO A 269 -7.03 -11.75 -0.70
N PRO A 270 -8.27 -11.93 -0.21
CA PRO A 270 -9.12 -10.81 0.17
C PRO A 270 -8.33 -9.93 1.13
N ILE A 271 -8.41 -8.62 0.91
CA ILE A 271 -7.90 -7.65 1.87
C ILE A 271 -8.56 -7.98 3.19
N ILE A 272 -7.77 -8.46 4.14
CA ILE A 272 -8.30 -8.94 5.42
C ILE A 272 -8.80 -7.70 6.13
N ASP A 273 -10.12 -7.55 6.15
CA ASP A 273 -10.78 -6.59 7.01
C ASP A 273 -10.54 -7.00 8.47
N THR A 274 -9.49 -6.46 9.06
CA THR A 274 -9.17 -6.69 10.47
C THR A 274 -10.24 -6.07 11.39
N SER A 275 -11.28 -5.37 10.88
CA SER A 275 -12.42 -4.87 11.69
C SER A 275 -13.38 -5.95 12.13
N LYS A 276 -13.30 -7.14 11.53
CA LYS A 276 -14.20 -8.26 11.86
C LYS A 276 -13.57 -9.31 12.78
N LYS A 277 -12.32 -9.16 13.20
CA LYS A 277 -11.65 -10.14 14.08
C LYS A 277 -11.85 -9.89 15.58
N ASP A 278 -12.32 -8.71 15.97
CA ASP A 278 -12.54 -8.36 17.37
C ASP A 278 -14.04 -8.16 17.68
N LYS A 279 -14.85 -9.20 17.44
CA LYS A 279 -16.21 -9.31 17.98
C LYS A 279 -16.30 -10.48 18.95
#